data_AF-A0A9D4NBW9-F1
#
_entry.id   AF-A0A9D4NBW9-F1
#
_cell.length_a   1.000
_cell.length_b   1.000
_cell.length_c   1.000
_cell.angle_alpha   90.00
_cell.angle_beta   90.00
_cell.angle_gamma   90.00
#
_symmetry.space_group_name_H-M   'P 1'
#
loop_
_entity.id
_entity.type
_entity.pdbx_description
1 polymer ?
#
loop_
_entity_poly.entity_id
_entity_poly.type
_entity_poly.pdbx_seq_one_letter_code
_entity_poly.pdbx_strand_id
1 'polypeptide(L)'
;MRKFYSSQQQDNEPVVKYAMRLEEIFDHAVQLKAVKRTDTDILKKVLHAGLTRDLKHMSIYQCDKIDNYDEFKRELGKLKLS
;
A
#
# COMPACT_ATOMS: atom_id res chain seq x y z
N MET A 1 -9.77 11.84 3.80
CA MET A 1 -8.85 11.99 2.65
C MET A 1 -7.40 12.21 3.02
N ARG A 2 -7.01 13.26 3.78
CA ARG A 2 -5.59 13.49 4.14
C ARG A 2 -4.89 12.27 4.75
N LYS A 3 -5.55 11.56 5.68
CA LYS A 3 -5.03 10.36 6.35
C LYS A 3 -4.67 9.21 5.39
N PHE A 4 -5.38 9.06 4.27
CA PHE A 4 -5.12 8.01 3.29
C PHE A 4 -3.82 8.31 2.53
N TYR A 5 -3.75 9.48 1.88
CA TYR A 5 -2.58 9.89 1.08
C TYR A 5 -1.33 10.17 1.90
N SER A 6 -1.46 10.44 3.20
CA SER A 6 -0.33 10.65 4.11
C SER A 6 -0.01 9.42 4.96
N SER A 7 -0.63 8.26 4.69
CA SER A 7 -0.31 7.04 5.43
C SER A 7 1.12 6.60 5.10
N GLN A 8 1.87 6.23 6.13
CA GLN A 8 3.24 5.75 6.03
C GLN A 8 3.39 4.51 6.91
N GLN A 9 4.26 3.60 6.52
CA GLN A 9 4.72 2.47 7.31
C GLN A 9 5.53 3.01 8.51
N GLN A 10 5.21 2.55 9.71
CA GLN A 10 5.95 2.92 10.91
C GLN A 10 7.26 2.13 11.02
N ASP A 11 8.22 2.67 11.78
CA ASP A 11 9.46 1.96 12.09
C ASP A 11 9.14 0.61 12.76
N ASN A 12 9.76 -0.46 12.27
CA ASN A 12 9.53 -1.84 12.68
C ASN A 12 8.11 -2.40 12.38
N GLU A 13 7.23 -1.67 11.70
CA GLU A 13 5.94 -2.20 11.25
C GLU A 13 6.15 -3.25 10.13
N PRO A 14 5.57 -4.46 10.24
CA PRO A 14 5.50 -5.39 9.12
C PRO A 14 4.72 -4.78 7.94
N VAL A 15 5.21 -4.98 6.71
CA VAL A 15 4.55 -4.46 5.50
C VAL A 15 3.11 -4.95 5.39
N VAL A 16 2.84 -6.18 5.82
CA VAL A 16 1.49 -6.76 5.89
C VAL A 16 0.59 -5.97 6.84
N LYS A 17 1.10 -5.61 8.03
CA LYS A 17 0.36 -4.82 9.02
C LYS A 17 0.09 -3.41 8.51
N TYR A 18 1.08 -2.80 7.86
CA TYR A 18 0.91 -1.51 7.21
C TYR A 18 -0.16 -1.55 6.11
N ALA A 19 -0.13 -2.56 5.24
CA ALA A 19 -1.11 -2.73 4.18
C ALA A 19 -2.54 -2.90 4.73
N MET A 20 -2.73 -3.74 5.77
CA MET A 20 -4.03 -3.90 6.43
C MET A 20 -4.58 -2.57 6.97
N ARG A 21 -3.73 -1.80 7.67
CA ARG A 21 -4.14 -0.48 8.20
C ARG A 21 -4.48 0.50 7.08
N LEU A 22 -3.77 0.44 5.96
CA LEU A 22 -4.06 1.27 4.79
C LEU A 22 -5.39 0.87 4.14
N GLU A 23 -5.67 -0.42 4.03
CA GLU A 23 -6.93 -0.98 3.52
C GLU A 23 -8.12 -0.54 4.37
N GLU A 24 -8.00 -0.56 5.69
CA GLU A 24 -9.04 -0.05 6.60
C GLU A 24 -9.33 1.45 6.36
N ILE A 25 -8.28 2.26 6.16
CA ILE A 25 -8.44 3.69 5.85
C ILE A 25 -9.09 3.88 4.47
N PHE A 26 -8.73 3.06 3.50
CA PHE A 26 -9.30 3.09 2.15
C PHE A 26 -10.78 2.69 2.16
N ASP A 27 -11.15 1.60 2.83
CA ASP A 27 -12.53 1.17 2.98
C ASP A 27 -13.39 2.24 3.65
N HIS A 28 -12.86 2.91 4.67
CA HIS A 28 -13.56 4.04 5.27
C HIS A 28 -13.74 5.21 4.27
N ALA A 29 -12.73 5.50 3.44
CA ALA A 29 -12.84 6.51 2.39
C ALA A 29 -13.85 6.12 1.29
N VAL A 30 -13.97 4.83 0.97
CA VAL A 30 -15.00 4.28 0.07
C VAL A 30 -16.39 4.47 0.67
N GLN A 31 -16.58 4.16 1.95
CA GLN A 31 -17.87 4.35 2.65
C GLN A 31 -18.31 5.83 2.65
N LEU A 32 -17.35 6.75 2.79
CA LEU A 32 -17.57 8.19 2.71
C LEU A 32 -17.72 8.71 1.26
N LYS A 33 -17.73 7.83 0.26
CA LYS A 33 -17.79 8.16 -1.18
C LYS A 33 -16.68 9.09 -1.66
N ALA A 34 -15.55 9.13 -0.94
CA ALA A 34 -14.42 9.98 -1.27
C ALA A 34 -13.48 9.34 -2.32
N VAL A 35 -13.50 8.01 -2.43
CA VAL A 35 -12.84 7.20 -3.47
C VAL A 35 -13.78 6.07 -3.89
N LYS A 36 -13.58 5.48 -5.07
CA LYS A 36 -14.33 4.29 -5.49
C LYS A 36 -13.61 3.03 -5.04
N ARG A 37 -14.38 1.98 -4.74
CA ARG A 37 -13.82 0.66 -4.41
C ARG A 37 -12.94 0.08 -5.52
N THR A 38 -13.21 0.47 -6.78
CA THR A 38 -12.43 0.07 -7.96
C THR A 38 -11.11 0.82 -8.11
N ASP A 39 -10.85 1.85 -7.30
CA ASP A 39 -9.63 2.67 -7.40
C ASP A 39 -8.43 1.98 -6.71
N THR A 40 -8.26 0.68 -6.97
CA THR A 40 -7.19 -0.16 -6.41
C THR A 40 -5.80 0.28 -6.88
N ASP A 41 -5.70 0.94 -8.04
CA ASP A 41 -4.45 1.58 -8.50
C ASP A 41 -3.98 2.70 -7.58
N ILE A 42 -4.92 3.49 -7.06
CA ILE A 42 -4.61 4.56 -6.10
C ILE A 42 -4.17 3.92 -4.78
N LEU A 43 -4.85 2.86 -4.34
CA LEU A 43 -4.45 2.09 -3.17
C LEU A 43 -3.02 1.52 -3.32
N LYS A 44 -2.69 0.95 -4.48
CA LYS A 44 -1.32 0.46 -4.81
C LYS A 44 -0.29 1.58 -4.72
N LYS A 45 -0.56 2.73 -5.36
CA LYS A 45 0.34 3.89 -5.36
C LYS A 45 0.57 4.44 -3.95
N VAL A 46 -0.48 4.54 -3.14
CA VAL A 46 -0.37 5.02 -1.74
C VAL A 46 0.37 4.00 -0.89
N LEU A 47 0.12 2.69 -1.07
CA LEU A 47 0.87 1.63 -0.40
C LEU A 47 2.36 1.78 -0.67
N HIS A 48 2.78 1.79 -1.94
CA HIS A 48 4.19 1.94 -2.33
C HIS A 48 4.81 3.25 -1.85
N ALA A 49 4.07 4.36 -1.99
CA ALA A 49 4.55 5.68 -1.62
C ALA A 49 4.89 5.78 -0.12
N GLY A 50 4.13 5.09 0.73
CA GLY A 50 4.31 5.09 2.17
C GLY A 50 5.14 3.95 2.75
N LEU A 51 5.75 3.09 1.93
CA LEU A 51 6.71 2.10 2.42
C LEU A 51 7.94 2.77 3.05
N THR A 52 8.63 2.05 3.94
CA THR A 52 9.98 2.46 4.38
C THR A 52 10.91 2.58 3.18
N ARG A 53 11.95 3.42 3.31
CA ARG A 53 12.88 3.73 2.21
C ARG A 53 13.47 2.48 1.55
N ASP A 54 13.87 1.49 2.34
CA ASP A 54 14.51 0.29 1.82
C ASP A 54 13.53 -0.59 1.04
N LEU A 55 12.36 -0.87 1.62
CA LEU A 55 11.30 -1.64 0.94
C LEU A 55 10.79 -0.91 -0.30
N LYS A 56 10.67 0.42 -0.25
CA LYS A 56 10.27 1.22 -1.39
C LYS A 56 11.25 1.06 -2.55
N HIS A 57 12.56 1.15 -2.30
CA HIS A 57 13.57 0.94 -3.34
C HIS A 57 13.56 -0.48 -3.89
N MET A 58 13.47 -1.50 -3.02
CA MET A 58 13.45 -2.90 -3.44
C MET A 58 12.21 -3.27 -4.27
N SER A 59 11.10 -2.54 -4.09
CA SER A 59 9.80 -2.84 -4.71
C SER A 59 9.42 -1.93 -5.88
N ILE A 60 10.25 -0.95 -6.27
CA ILE A 60 9.95 -0.03 -7.39
C ILE A 60 9.60 -0.80 -8.67
N TYR A 61 10.43 -1.79 -9.03
CA TYR A 61 10.22 -2.54 -10.26
C TYR A 61 8.94 -3.38 -10.23
N GLN A 62 8.63 -4.00 -9.09
CA GLN A 62 7.39 -4.75 -8.88
C GLN A 62 6.17 -3.82 -8.91
N CYS A 63 6.27 -2.61 -8.34
CA CYS A 63 5.18 -1.63 -8.36
C CYS A 63 4.81 -1.20 -9.78
N ASP A 64 5.82 -1.05 -10.65
CA ASP A 64 5.64 -0.69 -12.06
C ASP A 64 5.11 -1.84 -12.91
N LYS A 65 5.50 -3.08 -12.60
CA LYS A 65 5.12 -4.28 -13.38
C LYS A 65 3.82 -4.94 -12.98
N ILE A 66 3.41 -4.80 -11.72
CA ILE A 66 2.26 -5.50 -11.17
C ILE A 66 1.10 -4.53 -11.05
N ASP A 67 0.10 -4.66 -11.90
CA ASP A 67 -1.10 -3.81 -11.85
C ASP A 67 -2.03 -4.21 -10.71
N ASN A 68 -2.18 -5.51 -10.47
CA ASN A 68 -3.08 -6.01 -9.44
C ASN A 68 -2.54 -5.70 -8.03
N TYR A 69 -3.35 -4.99 -7.23
CA TYR A 69 -3.00 -4.60 -5.86
C TYR A 69 -2.68 -5.79 -4.95
N ASP A 70 -3.50 -6.84 -4.96
CA ASP A 70 -3.31 -7.99 -4.07
C ASP A 70 -2.06 -8.79 -4.43
N GLU A 71 -1.77 -8.89 -5.72
CA GLU A 71 -0.52 -9.46 -6.22
C GLU A 71 0.69 -8.63 -5.78
N PHE A 72 0.62 -7.30 -5.90
CA PHE A 72 1.71 -6.42 -5.48
C PHE A 72 1.96 -6.54 -3.97
N LYS A 73 0.89 -6.53 -3.16
CA LYS A 73 0.94 -6.74 -1.70
C LYS A 73 1.58 -8.08 -1.34
N ARG A 74 1.26 -9.15 -2.08
CA ARG A 74 1.86 -10.47 -1.89
C ARG A 74 3.36 -10.47 -2.19
N GLU A 75 3.80 -9.84 -3.27
CA GLU A 75 5.24 -9.73 -3.60
C GLU A 75 5.99 -8.87 -2.58
N LEU A 76 5.39 -7.78 -2.10
CA LEU A 76 5.95 -6.98 -0.99
C LEU A 76 6.19 -7.83 0.27
N GLY A 77 5.29 -8.76 0.58
CA GLY A 77 5.44 -9.68 1.70
C GLY A 77 6.66 -10.59 1.59
N LYS A 78 7.11 -10.91 0.37
CA LYS A 78 8.29 -11.76 0.12
C LYS A 78 9.60 -10.98 0.27
N LEU A 79 9.62 -9.70 -0.10
CA LEU A 79 10.83 -8.86 -0.08
C LEU A 79 11.38 -8.63 1.34
N LYS A 80 10.54 -8.69 2.38
CA LYS A 80 10.98 -8.53 3.78
C LYS A 80 11.67 -9.80 4.34
N LEU A 81 11.58 -10.93 3.64
CA LEU A 81 12.21 -12.20 4.02
C LEU A 81 13.56 -12.44 3.31
N SER A 82 14.06 -11.44 2.56
CA SER A 82 15.30 -11.50 1.77
C SER A 82 16.46 -10.81 2.48
#